data_AF-A0AAP0L3P0-F1
#
_entry.id   AF-A0AAP0L3P0-F1
#
_cell.length_a   1.000
_cell.length_b   1.000
_cell.length_c   1.000
_cell.angle_alpha   90.00
_cell.angle_beta   90.00
_cell.angle_gamma   90.00
#
_symmetry.space_group_name_H-M   'P 1'
#
loop_
_entity.id
_entity.type
_entity.pdbx_description
1 polymer ?
#
loop_
_entity_poly.entity_id
_entity_poly.type
_entity_poly.pdbx_seq_one_letter_code
_entity_poly.pdbx_strand_id
1 'polypeptide(L)'
;MAATARAGDHSDLVEQKKDTEEEVVELMKKLELGQVPDDEIRRLIKVQLDRRIRLGYQRTYERQTADVLNFAHSLRGMRNIATEVDTLDAKMYEVPTPFLKLMYGSKFKESCCYFKDDSTTLDEAEIAMLDLYCERSQIKDGQRVLDLGCGQGALTVHIAQKYKNCHVTAITNSRSQKVFIEEQCK
;
A
#
# COMPACT_ATOMS: atom_id res chain seq x y z
N MET A 1 -20.73 27.57 -47.96
CA MET A 1 -19.77 27.97 -46.91
C MET A 1 -19.22 26.71 -46.27
N ALA A 2 -18.08 26.23 -46.77
CA ALA A 2 -17.36 25.13 -46.16
C ALA A 2 -16.50 25.69 -45.02
N ALA A 3 -16.79 25.29 -43.78
CA ALA A 3 -15.95 25.58 -42.64
C ALA A 3 -14.77 24.59 -42.66
N THR A 4 -13.58 25.10 -42.98
CA THR A 4 -12.31 24.41 -42.82
C THR A 4 -12.03 24.22 -41.34
N ALA A 5 -12.08 22.96 -40.87
CA ALA A 5 -11.52 22.59 -39.58
C ALA A 5 -10.00 22.80 -39.65
N ARG A 6 -9.48 23.77 -38.88
CA ARG A 6 -8.03 23.92 -38.68
C ARG A 6 -7.51 22.65 -37.99
N ALA A 7 -6.50 22.05 -38.60
CA ALA A 7 -5.61 21.13 -37.91
C ALA A 7 -4.98 21.90 -36.73
N GLY A 8 -5.29 21.47 -35.50
CA GLY A 8 -4.54 21.92 -34.32
C GLY A 8 -3.10 21.44 -34.46
N ASP A 9 -2.15 22.36 -34.35
CA ASP A 9 -0.77 22.15 -34.70
C ASP A 9 -0.11 21.18 -33.72
N HIS A 10 0.70 20.26 -34.25
CA HIS A 10 1.32 19.19 -33.46
C HIS A 10 2.37 19.74 -32.47
N SER A 11 2.82 20.98 -32.69
CA SER A 11 3.68 21.79 -31.81
C SER A 11 2.97 22.24 -30.53
N ASP A 12 1.74 22.73 -30.62
CA ASP A 12 0.96 23.25 -29.48
C ASP A 12 0.69 22.17 -28.43
N LEU A 13 0.46 20.93 -28.87
CA LEU A 13 0.24 19.76 -28.00
C LEU A 13 1.53 19.28 -27.31
N VAL A 14 2.69 19.50 -27.94
CA VAL A 14 4.00 19.14 -27.38
C VAL A 14 4.45 20.18 -26.36
N GLU A 15 4.22 21.47 -26.63
CA GLU A 15 4.48 22.55 -25.67
C GLU A 15 3.59 22.46 -24.43
N GLN A 16 2.27 22.26 -24.58
CA GLN A 16 1.37 22.06 -23.43
C GLN A 16 1.76 20.86 -22.56
N LYS A 17 2.23 19.77 -23.17
CA LYS A 17 2.66 18.58 -22.43
C LYS A 17 3.96 18.85 -21.65
N LYS A 18 4.86 19.64 -22.22
CA LYS A 18 6.13 20.03 -21.59
C LYS A 18 5.91 20.99 -20.42
N ASP A 19 5.05 21.98 -20.59
CA ASP A 19 4.68 22.93 -19.52
C ASP A 19 4.02 22.19 -18.33
N THR A 20 3.19 21.18 -18.61
CA THR A 20 2.55 20.36 -17.57
C THR A 20 3.57 19.51 -16.79
N GLU A 21 4.63 19.01 -17.44
CA GLU A 21 5.68 18.23 -16.76
C GLU A 21 6.53 19.11 -15.84
N GLU A 22 6.87 20.33 -16.27
CA GLU A 22 7.62 21.30 -15.46
C GLU A 22 6.83 21.73 -14.22
N GLU A 23 5.52 21.98 -14.35
CA GLU A 23 4.64 22.28 -13.22
C GLU A 23 4.57 21.14 -12.19
N VAL A 24 4.52 19.89 -12.65
CA VAL A 24 4.51 18.71 -11.76
C VAL A 24 5.83 18.59 -11.01
N VAL A 25 6.97 18.77 -11.69
CA VAL A 25 8.29 18.71 -11.04
C VAL A 25 8.42 19.80 -9.97
N GLU A 26 7.94 21.01 -10.26
CA GLU A 26 7.97 22.11 -9.29
C GLU A 26 7.07 21.84 -8.08
N LEU A 27 5.88 21.28 -8.30
CA LEU A 27 4.99 20.86 -7.21
C LEU A 27 5.65 19.76 -6.35
N MET A 28 6.30 18.77 -6.95
CA MET A 28 7.00 17.72 -6.22
C MET A 28 8.11 18.28 -5.31
N LYS A 29 8.91 19.23 -5.81
CA LYS A 29 9.93 19.90 -4.98
C LYS A 29 9.31 20.64 -3.79
N LYS A 30 8.18 21.33 -4.00
CA LYS A 30 7.47 22.01 -2.90
C LYS A 30 6.93 21.02 -1.86
N LEU A 31 6.47 19.84 -2.28
CA LEU A 31 6.04 18.78 -1.37
C LEU A 31 7.22 18.24 -0.55
N GLU A 32 8.35 17.96 -1.18
CA GLU A 32 9.58 17.50 -0.50
C GLU A 32 10.11 18.51 0.52
N LEU A 33 9.97 19.81 0.23
CA LEU A 33 10.37 20.90 1.13
C LEU A 33 9.32 21.24 2.20
N GLY A 34 8.18 20.56 2.25
CA GLY A 34 7.10 20.84 3.21
C GLY A 34 6.43 22.20 3.01
N GLN A 35 6.44 22.74 1.78
CA GLN A 35 5.95 24.09 1.45
C GLN A 35 4.48 24.11 1.02
N VAL A 36 3.83 22.94 0.94
CA VAL A 36 2.42 22.81 0.55
C VAL A 36 1.57 22.54 1.79
N PRO A 37 0.55 23.35 2.10
CA PRO A 37 -0.34 23.09 3.22
C PRO A 37 -1.09 21.77 3.09
N ASP A 38 -1.31 21.07 4.21
CA ASP A 38 -2.00 19.78 4.26
C ASP A 38 -3.34 19.72 3.50
N ASP A 39 -4.18 20.76 3.63
CA ASP A 39 -5.48 20.77 2.95
C ASP A 39 -5.35 20.85 1.43
N GLU A 40 -4.30 21.50 0.96
CA GLU A 40 -3.96 21.56 -0.46
C GLU A 40 -3.42 20.21 -0.95
N ILE A 41 -2.56 19.55 -0.17
CA ILE A 41 -2.12 18.17 -0.45
C ILE A 41 -3.33 17.24 -0.57
N ARG A 42 -4.26 17.28 0.41
CA ARG A 42 -5.49 16.47 0.40
C ARG A 42 -6.37 16.78 -0.81
N ARG A 43 -6.51 18.05 -1.19
CA ARG A 43 -7.29 18.46 -2.39
C ARG A 43 -6.68 17.89 -3.66
N LEU A 44 -5.37 18.02 -3.84
CA LEU A 44 -4.65 17.53 -5.03
C LEU A 44 -4.72 16.00 -5.13
N ILE A 45 -4.57 15.29 -4.00
CA ILE A 45 -4.76 13.83 -3.95
C ILE A 45 -6.18 13.46 -4.40
N LYS A 46 -7.23 14.15 -3.90
CA LYS A 46 -8.63 13.89 -4.29
C LYS A 46 -8.85 14.08 -5.79
N VAL A 47 -8.26 15.12 -6.41
CA VAL A 47 -8.35 15.32 -7.86
C VAL A 47 -7.77 14.14 -8.63
N GLN A 48 -6.63 13.60 -8.20
CA GLN A 48 -6.00 12.45 -8.84
C GLN A 48 -6.78 11.15 -8.61
N LEU A 49 -7.32 10.95 -7.42
CA LEU A 49 -8.22 9.82 -7.12
C LEU A 49 -9.49 9.87 -7.98
N ASP A 50 -10.12 11.04 -8.11
CA ASP A 50 -11.30 11.21 -8.96
C ASP A 50 -11.00 10.93 -10.44
N ARG A 51 -9.82 11.35 -10.93
CA ARG A 51 -9.35 10.99 -12.27
C ARG A 51 -9.20 9.48 -12.42
N ARG A 52 -8.62 8.81 -11.43
CA ARG A 52 -8.46 7.36 -11.43
C ARG A 52 -9.81 6.62 -11.41
N ILE A 53 -10.76 7.09 -10.60
CA ILE A 53 -12.13 6.57 -10.53
C ILE A 53 -12.82 6.70 -11.90
N ARG A 54 -12.76 7.88 -12.52
CA ARG A 54 -13.34 8.12 -13.85
C ARG A 54 -12.71 7.25 -14.95
N LEU A 55 -11.40 6.97 -14.84
CA LEU A 55 -10.70 6.08 -15.77
C LEU A 55 -11.04 4.60 -15.54
N GLY A 56 -11.30 4.19 -14.30
CA GLY A 56 -11.55 2.80 -13.94
C GLY A 56 -12.99 2.33 -14.15
N TYR A 57 -13.98 3.23 -14.05
CA TYR A 57 -15.38 2.89 -14.26
C TYR A 57 -15.77 2.90 -15.73
N GLN A 58 -16.36 1.79 -16.17
CA GLN A 58 -16.90 1.63 -17.51
C GLN A 58 -18.40 1.92 -17.57
N ARG A 59 -18.87 2.35 -18.75
CA ARG A 59 -20.28 2.70 -18.98
C ARG A 59 -21.25 1.54 -18.87
N THR A 60 -20.76 0.30 -19.03
CA THR A 60 -21.57 -0.91 -18.96
C THR A 60 -20.87 -1.96 -18.11
N TYR A 61 -21.67 -2.81 -17.45
CA TYR A 61 -21.16 -3.93 -16.66
C TYR A 61 -20.35 -4.93 -17.50
N GLU A 62 -20.75 -5.15 -18.76
CA GLU A 62 -20.01 -6.00 -19.71
C GLU A 62 -18.57 -5.49 -19.92
N ARG A 63 -18.40 -4.19 -20.19
CA ARG A 63 -17.07 -3.59 -20.35
C ARG A 63 -16.27 -3.64 -19.06
N GLN A 64 -16.93 -3.37 -17.92
CA GLN A 64 -16.27 -3.45 -16.62
C GLN A 64 -15.73 -4.86 -16.34
N THR A 65 -16.52 -5.89 -16.69
CA THR A 65 -16.13 -7.29 -16.55
C THR A 65 -15.00 -7.65 -17.52
N ALA A 66 -15.07 -7.17 -18.76
CA ALA A 66 -14.02 -7.36 -19.76
C ALA A 66 -12.69 -6.77 -19.27
N ASP A 67 -12.69 -5.57 -18.68
CA ASP A 67 -11.48 -4.97 -18.12
C ASP A 67 -10.86 -5.80 -16.99
N VAL A 68 -11.68 -6.32 -16.07
CA VAL A 68 -11.22 -7.21 -15.00
C VAL A 68 -10.60 -8.49 -15.56
N LEU A 69 -11.24 -9.11 -16.56
CA LEU A 69 -10.74 -10.31 -17.21
C LEU A 69 -9.45 -10.04 -17.99
N ASN A 70 -9.38 -8.93 -18.72
CA ASN A 70 -8.18 -8.52 -19.45
C ASN A 70 -7.00 -8.30 -18.49
N PHE A 71 -7.23 -7.63 -17.36
CA PHE A 71 -6.22 -7.46 -16.34
C PHE A 71 -5.78 -8.81 -15.75
N ALA A 72 -6.71 -9.69 -15.38
CA ALA A 72 -6.41 -11.02 -14.87
C ALA A 72 -5.60 -11.86 -15.88
N HIS A 73 -5.94 -11.81 -17.17
CA HIS A 73 -5.17 -12.46 -18.22
C HIS A 73 -3.78 -11.85 -18.39
N SER A 74 -3.65 -10.53 -18.31
CA SER A 74 -2.33 -9.89 -18.39
C SER A 74 -1.40 -10.32 -17.26
N LEU A 75 -1.93 -10.48 -16.03
CA LEU A 75 -1.17 -10.97 -14.88
C LEU A 75 -0.72 -12.42 -15.07
N ARG A 76 -1.60 -13.29 -15.60
CA ARG A 76 -1.26 -14.68 -15.92
C ARG A 76 -0.23 -14.81 -17.04
N GLY A 77 -0.18 -13.83 -17.94
CA GLY A 77 0.81 -13.75 -19.02
C GLY A 77 2.18 -13.23 -18.57
N MET A 78 2.33 -12.75 -17.34
CA MET A 78 3.61 -12.28 -16.82
C MET A 78 4.60 -13.44 -16.69
N ARG A 79 5.86 -13.21 -17.07
CA ARG A 79 6.93 -14.21 -16.99
C ARG A 79 7.39 -14.49 -15.56
N ASN A 80 7.29 -13.48 -14.70
CA ASN A 80 7.77 -13.52 -13.31
C ASN A 80 6.59 -13.32 -12.36
N ILE A 81 6.67 -13.96 -11.19
CA ILE A 81 5.69 -13.77 -10.10
C ILE A 81 5.73 -12.33 -9.58
N ALA A 82 6.92 -11.74 -9.52
CA ALA A 82 7.14 -10.35 -9.11
C ALA A 82 8.20 -9.68 -9.99
N THR A 83 8.12 -8.36 -10.11
CA THR A 83 9.10 -7.48 -10.75
C THR A 83 9.54 -6.43 -9.74
N GLU A 84 10.71 -5.80 -9.93
CA GLU A 84 11.22 -4.75 -9.01
C GLU A 84 11.43 -5.22 -7.56
N VAL A 85 11.75 -6.50 -7.35
CA VAL A 85 11.84 -7.11 -6.00
C VAL A 85 12.94 -6.45 -5.17
N ASP A 86 14.16 -6.34 -5.71
CA ASP A 86 15.31 -5.80 -4.98
C ASP A 86 15.22 -4.28 -4.81
N THR A 87 14.64 -3.58 -5.78
CA THR A 87 14.47 -2.12 -5.75
C THR A 87 13.39 -1.68 -4.77
N LEU A 88 12.39 -2.53 -4.49
CA LEU A 88 11.33 -2.26 -3.52
C LEU A 88 11.84 -2.39 -2.08
N ASP A 89 12.60 -3.45 -1.78
CA ASP A 89 13.13 -3.72 -0.43
C ASP A 89 13.99 -2.57 0.09
N ALA A 90 14.97 -2.16 -0.70
CA ALA A 90 15.91 -1.09 -0.35
C ALA A 90 15.25 0.29 -0.18
N LYS A 91 14.08 0.52 -0.82
CA LYS A 91 13.42 1.84 -0.80
C LYS A 91 12.36 1.98 0.29
N MET A 92 11.76 0.88 0.74
CA MET A 92 10.52 0.94 1.54
C MET A 92 10.58 0.17 2.86
N TYR A 93 11.41 -0.87 3.00
CA TYR A 93 11.34 -1.77 4.17
C TYR A 93 12.49 -1.60 5.17
N GLU A 94 13.60 -0.98 4.79
CA GLU A 94 14.75 -0.73 5.68
C GLU A 94 14.63 0.63 6.41
N VAL A 95 13.60 0.74 7.25
CA VAL A 95 13.35 1.93 8.08
C VAL A 95 13.84 1.69 9.52
N PRO A 96 14.57 2.62 10.16
CA PRO A 96 15.07 2.42 11.51
C PRO A 96 13.94 2.19 12.54
N THR A 97 14.06 1.12 13.33
CA THR A 97 13.09 0.76 14.38
C THR A 97 12.72 1.91 15.34
N PRO A 98 13.65 2.79 15.78
CA PRO A 98 13.27 3.92 16.64
C PRO A 98 12.27 4.89 15.99
N PHE A 99 12.32 5.06 14.67
CA PHE A 99 11.34 5.86 13.94
C PHE A 99 10.00 5.15 13.87
N LEU A 100 10.00 3.84 13.60
CA LEU A 100 8.79 3.02 13.57
C LEU A 100 8.04 3.03 14.92
N LYS A 101 8.76 3.08 16.04
CA LYS A 101 8.19 3.24 17.41
C LYS A 101 7.40 4.53 17.61
N LEU A 102 7.72 5.58 16.86
CA LEU A 102 7.03 6.86 16.96
C LEU A 102 5.81 6.94 16.02
N MET A 103 5.85 6.17 14.92
CA MET A 103 4.85 6.24 13.85
C MET A 103 3.74 5.20 13.99
N TYR A 104 4.08 3.98 14.43
CA TYR A 104 3.14 2.87 14.56
C TYR A 104 2.70 2.65 16.01
N GLY A 105 1.66 1.82 16.17
CA GLY A 105 1.23 1.37 17.49
C GLY A 105 2.18 0.35 18.10
N SER A 106 1.82 -0.10 19.30
CA SER A 106 2.60 -1.03 20.12
C SER A 106 2.91 -2.38 19.46
N LYS A 107 2.16 -2.77 18.42
CA LYS A 107 2.37 -4.01 17.66
C LYS A 107 3.22 -3.82 16.41
N PHE A 108 3.60 -2.58 16.07
CA PHE A 108 4.38 -2.26 14.87
C PHE A 108 3.69 -2.77 13.60
N LYS A 109 2.36 -2.58 13.50
CA LYS A 109 1.57 -3.15 12.43
C LYS A 109 1.62 -2.26 11.19
N GLU A 110 2.43 -2.67 10.21
CA GLU A 110 2.64 -1.94 8.95
C GLU A 110 1.52 -2.21 7.90
N SER A 111 0.27 -2.39 8.35
CA SER A 111 -0.89 -2.68 7.49
C SER A 111 -2.19 -2.22 8.14
N CYS A 112 -3.27 -2.13 7.34
CA CYS A 112 -4.57 -1.58 7.76
C CYS A 112 -5.09 -2.14 9.10
N CYS A 113 -5.43 -1.25 10.05
CA CYS A 113 -5.99 -1.54 11.37
C CYS A 113 -7.54 -1.56 11.36
N TYR A 114 -8.18 -1.93 12.48
CA TYR A 114 -9.64 -2.04 12.60
C TYR A 114 -10.15 -1.10 13.67
N PHE A 115 -10.70 0.03 13.23
CA PHE A 115 -11.32 1.00 14.13
C PHE A 115 -12.79 0.62 14.27
N LYS A 116 -13.20 0.18 15.46
CA LYS A 116 -14.58 -0.25 15.73
C LYS A 116 -15.52 0.95 15.92
N ASP A 117 -14.98 2.01 16.48
CA ASP A 117 -15.67 3.26 16.80
C ASP A 117 -14.68 4.44 16.74
N ASP A 118 -15.22 5.65 16.80
CA ASP A 118 -14.44 6.90 16.68
C ASP A 118 -13.44 7.11 17.81
N SER A 119 -13.59 6.40 18.95
CA SER A 119 -12.69 6.48 20.11
C SER A 119 -11.60 5.41 20.11
N THR A 120 -11.65 4.46 19.17
CA THR A 120 -10.66 3.37 19.09
C THR A 120 -9.27 3.95 18.86
N THR A 121 -8.35 3.68 19.77
CA THR A 121 -6.95 4.09 19.64
C THR A 121 -6.21 3.25 18.58
N LEU A 122 -5.04 3.72 18.13
CA LEU A 122 -4.24 2.96 17.17
C LEU A 122 -3.84 1.57 17.72
N ASP A 123 -3.42 1.49 18.98
CA ASP A 123 -3.02 0.24 19.63
C ASP A 123 -4.18 -0.76 19.70
N GLU A 124 -5.37 -0.29 20.06
CA GLU A 124 -6.58 -1.11 20.07
C GLU A 124 -6.96 -1.57 18.66
N ALA A 125 -6.83 -0.69 17.66
CA ALA A 125 -7.15 -1.00 16.27
C ALA A 125 -6.17 -2.02 15.65
N GLU A 126 -4.90 -2.00 16.06
CA GLU A 126 -3.92 -3.03 15.69
C GLU A 126 -4.36 -4.40 16.22
N ILE A 127 -4.59 -4.49 17.53
CA ILE A 127 -5.01 -5.75 18.20
C ILE A 127 -6.32 -6.26 17.60
N ALA A 128 -7.29 -5.37 17.36
CA ALA A 128 -8.58 -5.73 16.78
C ALA A 128 -8.44 -6.39 15.39
N MET A 129 -7.55 -5.89 14.52
CA MET A 129 -7.29 -6.57 13.24
C MET A 129 -6.57 -7.90 13.42
N LEU A 130 -5.59 -7.99 14.32
CA LEU A 130 -4.84 -9.22 14.54
C LEU A 130 -5.76 -10.34 15.08
N ASP A 131 -6.70 -9.98 15.95
CA ASP A 131 -7.76 -10.88 16.40
C ASP A 131 -8.71 -11.28 15.27
N LEU A 132 -9.12 -10.31 14.42
CA LEU A 132 -9.97 -10.59 13.26
C LEU A 132 -9.29 -11.52 12.24
N TYR A 133 -7.98 -11.38 12.05
CA TYR A 133 -7.20 -12.32 11.24
C TYR A 133 -7.28 -13.73 11.82
N CYS A 134 -7.02 -13.90 13.12
CA CYS A 134 -7.09 -15.20 13.79
C CYS A 134 -8.49 -15.81 13.71
N GLU A 135 -9.54 -15.00 13.87
CA GLU A 135 -10.94 -15.43 13.76
C GLU A 135 -11.25 -15.94 12.35
N ARG A 136 -10.98 -15.13 11.31
CA ARG A 136 -11.33 -15.45 9.92
C ARG A 136 -10.49 -16.58 9.35
N SER A 137 -9.23 -16.68 9.75
CA SER A 137 -8.36 -17.82 9.39
C SER A 137 -8.57 -19.04 10.29
N GLN A 138 -9.46 -18.93 11.28
CA GLN A 138 -9.82 -20.01 12.22
C GLN A 138 -8.60 -20.61 12.93
N ILE A 139 -7.66 -19.75 13.34
CA ILE A 139 -6.48 -20.18 14.08
C ILE A 139 -6.90 -20.80 15.40
N LYS A 140 -6.35 -21.98 15.67
CA LYS A 140 -6.53 -22.74 16.89
C LYS A 140 -5.18 -23.09 17.48
N ASP A 141 -5.15 -23.23 18.79
CA ASP A 141 -3.95 -23.63 19.51
C ASP A 141 -3.44 -25.00 19.04
N GLY A 142 -2.11 -25.15 18.98
CA GLY A 142 -1.47 -26.37 18.48
C GLY A 142 -1.22 -26.41 16.96
N GLN A 143 -1.63 -25.39 16.21
CA GLN A 143 -1.43 -25.34 14.76
C GLN A 143 -0.03 -24.87 14.36
N ARG A 144 0.36 -25.22 13.14
CA ARG A 144 1.54 -24.63 12.47
C ARG A 144 1.06 -23.51 11.56
N VAL A 145 1.58 -22.30 11.75
CA VAL A 145 1.14 -21.11 11.03
C VAL A 145 2.32 -20.51 10.26
N LEU A 146 2.08 -20.08 9.03
CA LEU A 146 3.07 -19.41 8.18
C LEU A 146 2.60 -17.97 7.89
N ASP A 147 3.41 -16.99 8.26
CA ASP A 147 3.18 -15.56 8.03
C ASP A 147 4.12 -15.06 6.92
N LEU A 148 3.59 -14.90 5.70
CA LEU A 148 4.36 -14.52 4.51
C LEU A 148 4.35 -13.00 4.32
N GLY A 149 5.52 -12.37 4.32
CA GLY A 149 5.64 -10.91 4.30
C GLY A 149 5.31 -10.33 5.67
N CYS A 150 5.90 -10.89 6.73
CA CYS A 150 5.49 -10.68 8.11
C CYS A 150 5.72 -9.26 8.67
N GLY A 151 6.41 -8.37 7.93
CA GLY A 151 6.80 -7.04 8.41
C GLY A 151 7.61 -7.14 9.70
N GLN A 152 7.33 -6.28 10.67
CA GLN A 152 7.92 -6.34 12.02
C GLN A 152 7.33 -7.44 12.92
N GLY A 153 6.53 -8.36 12.36
CA GLY A 153 6.01 -9.53 13.05
C GLY A 153 4.81 -9.27 13.95
N ALA A 154 4.04 -8.20 13.71
CA ALA A 154 2.83 -7.87 14.48
C ALA A 154 1.91 -9.09 14.65
N LEU A 155 1.60 -9.79 13.55
CA LEU A 155 0.75 -10.99 13.57
C LEU A 155 1.48 -12.22 14.12
N THR A 156 2.73 -12.43 13.71
CA THR A 156 3.58 -13.52 14.18
C THR A 156 3.64 -13.57 15.72
N VAL A 157 4.00 -12.45 16.35
CA VAL A 157 4.13 -12.34 17.80
C VAL A 157 2.76 -12.46 18.47
N HIS A 158 1.71 -11.88 17.91
CA HIS A 158 0.34 -11.98 18.44
C HIS A 158 -0.15 -13.42 18.51
N ILE A 159 0.02 -14.19 17.44
CA ILE A 159 -0.37 -15.62 17.40
C ILE A 159 0.46 -16.41 18.41
N ALA A 160 1.78 -16.25 18.42
CA ALA A 160 2.67 -16.97 19.33
C ALA A 160 2.35 -16.68 20.81
N GLN A 161 1.95 -15.45 21.14
CA GLN A 161 1.55 -15.07 22.49
C GLN A 161 0.18 -15.63 22.87
N LYS A 162 -0.80 -15.57 21.96
CA LYS A 162 -2.19 -15.97 22.22
C LYS A 162 -2.41 -17.49 22.20
N TYR A 163 -1.68 -18.20 21.33
CA TYR A 163 -1.80 -19.65 21.12
C TYR A 163 -0.46 -20.32 21.43
N LYS A 164 -0.26 -20.71 22.69
CA LYS A 164 1.03 -21.16 23.24
C LYS A 164 1.58 -22.43 22.60
N ASN A 165 0.71 -23.29 22.07
CA ASN A 165 1.09 -24.53 21.41
C ASN A 165 1.23 -24.37 19.90
N CYS A 166 0.98 -23.18 19.35
CA CYS A 166 1.24 -22.92 17.94
C CYS A 166 2.74 -22.85 17.64
N HIS A 167 3.11 -23.32 16.46
CA HIS A 167 4.43 -23.09 15.89
C HIS A 167 4.29 -22.11 14.72
N VAL A 168 4.72 -20.87 14.92
CA VAL A 168 4.62 -19.81 13.91
C VAL A 168 5.95 -19.67 13.18
N THR A 169 5.91 -19.70 11.84
CA THR A 169 7.04 -19.40 10.97
C THR A 169 6.80 -18.08 10.27
N ALA A 170 7.70 -17.12 10.45
CA ALA A 170 7.64 -15.83 9.79
C ALA A 170 8.60 -15.79 8.61
N ILE A 171 8.16 -15.27 7.46
CA ILE A 171 9.01 -15.07 6.28
C ILE A 171 9.02 -13.59 5.90
N THR A 172 10.22 -13.02 5.85
CA THR A 172 10.50 -11.69 5.33
C THR A 172 11.78 -11.72 4.48
N ASN A 173 11.86 -10.84 3.49
CA ASN A 173 13.08 -10.58 2.73
C ASN A 173 13.95 -9.48 3.37
N SER A 174 13.47 -8.76 4.39
CA SER A 174 14.21 -7.72 5.10
C SER A 174 14.98 -8.29 6.30
N ARG A 175 16.26 -7.91 6.40
CA ARG A 175 17.13 -8.35 7.50
C ARG A 175 16.77 -7.64 8.81
N SER A 176 16.43 -6.35 8.76
CA SER A 176 16.08 -5.58 9.97
C SER A 176 14.79 -6.09 10.60
N GLN A 177 13.78 -6.43 9.80
CA GLN A 177 12.54 -7.06 10.25
C GLN A 177 12.79 -8.38 10.97
N LYS A 178 13.63 -9.26 10.40
CA LYS A 178 14.00 -10.53 11.03
C LYS A 178 14.62 -10.31 12.42
N VAL A 179 15.62 -9.42 12.51
CA VAL A 179 16.32 -9.15 13.77
C VAL A 179 15.35 -8.61 14.82
N PHE A 180 14.48 -7.68 14.43
CA PHE A 180 13.48 -7.12 15.34
C PHE A 180 12.56 -8.20 15.92
N ILE A 181 12.03 -9.09 15.08
CA ILE A 181 11.15 -10.20 15.53
C ILE A 181 11.89 -11.14 16.48
N GLU A 182 13.13 -11.54 16.14
CA GLU A 182 13.93 -12.42 17.00
C GLU A 182 14.19 -11.81 18.39
N GLU A 183 14.32 -10.48 18.48
CA GLU A 183 14.45 -9.78 19.76
C GLU A 183 13.13 -9.74 20.56
N GLN A 184 11.97 -9.64 19.91
CA GLN A 184 10.66 -9.68 20.58
C GLN A 184 10.30 -11.07 21.12
N CYS A 185 10.93 -12.12 20.59
CA CYS A 185 10.66 -13.52 20.94
C CYS A 185 11.63 -14.12 21.97
N LYS A 186 12.63 -13.36 22.43
CA LYS A 186 13.51 -13.73 23.55
C LYS A 186 12.81 -13.49 24.88
#